data_AF-A0A3A0B0L1-F1
#
_entry.id   AF-A0A3A0B0L1-F1
#
_cell.length_a   1.000
_cell.length_b   1.000
_cell.length_c   1.000
_cell.angle_alpha   90.00
_cell.angle_beta   90.00
_cell.angle_gamma   90.00
#
_symmetry.space_group_name_H-M   'P 1'
#
loop_
_entity.id
_entity.type
_entity.pdbx_description
1 polymer ?
#
loop_
_entity_poly.entity_id
_entity_poly.type
_entity_poly.pdbx_seq_one_letter_code
_entity_poly.pdbx_strand_id
1 'polypeptide(L)'
;MVELAPPTMLIRYRDGRELKTLIADQARIWENIQIEEDNPDATDDDIEDLPRRSRSGSAPRPVRRVAKPAFDFQGLAETDFKTTPTGTNWRRQNSLGGLLAGQLSAHSGRTFASQAVSRRCEVYVYEPHRFNPQEPRREAKFRFAVHESGVLHGFYIEKNDGPMDSTWDWTRFSAALARDPGLCTQVAAVLAEHDLCWQLETGVIGRGDWTLTQVNAAGGQAQWRSGNEAPETISWVEFVERLHALPAGQWCDLMVCQSLPRARAIALRVGLANHAAKVWHALLPLYLAGVQAA
;
A
#
# COMPACT_ATOMS: atom_id res chain seq x y z
N MET A 1 -16.97 36.76 0.28
CA MET A 1 -16.67 35.31 0.33
C MET A 1 -15.99 34.97 -0.98
N VAL A 2 -14.70 34.64 -0.95
CA VAL A 2 -13.91 34.34 -2.15
C VAL A 2 -13.63 32.84 -2.12
N GLU A 3 -14.16 32.11 -3.09
CA GLU A 3 -13.98 30.67 -3.24
C GLU A 3 -12.84 30.46 -4.25
N LEU A 4 -11.72 29.90 -3.79
CA LEU A 4 -10.58 29.61 -4.67
C LEU A 4 -10.79 28.20 -5.25
N ALA A 5 -11.15 28.14 -6.53
CA ALA A 5 -11.20 26.87 -7.25
C ALA A 5 -9.79 26.28 -7.42
N PRO A 6 -9.60 24.96 -7.31
CA PRO A 6 -8.31 24.33 -7.51
C PRO A 6 -7.81 24.61 -8.94
N PRO A 7 -6.50 24.85 -9.12
CA PRO A 7 -5.98 25.26 -10.40
C PRO A 7 -6.07 24.10 -11.42
N THR A 8 -6.72 24.37 -12.54
CA THR A 8 -6.92 23.42 -13.64
C THR A 8 -6.08 23.81 -14.84
N MET A 9 -5.52 22.83 -15.55
CA MET A 9 -4.87 23.01 -16.84
C MET A 9 -5.83 22.61 -17.96
N LEU A 10 -5.84 23.39 -19.06
CA LEU A 10 -6.56 23.05 -20.29
C LEU A 10 -5.53 22.65 -21.35
N ILE A 11 -5.51 21.36 -21.71
CA ILE A 11 -4.65 20.81 -22.76
C ILE A 11 -5.43 20.83 -24.06
N ARG A 12 -4.97 21.61 -25.04
CA ARG A 12 -5.54 21.63 -26.39
C ARG A 12 -4.67 20.78 -27.33
N TYR A 13 -5.23 19.68 -27.81
CA TYR A 13 -4.59 18.80 -28.78
C TYR A 13 -4.64 19.41 -30.19
N ARG A 14 -3.72 18.97 -31.05
CA ARG A 14 -3.57 19.48 -32.43
C ARG A 14 -4.81 19.22 -33.31
N ASP A 15 -5.63 18.24 -32.95
CA ASP A 15 -6.92 17.93 -33.60
C ASP A 15 -8.09 18.78 -33.08
N GLY A 16 -7.81 19.75 -32.20
CA GLY A 16 -8.80 20.65 -31.63
C GLY A 16 -9.52 20.11 -30.38
N ARG A 17 -9.22 18.89 -29.92
CA ARG A 17 -9.77 18.39 -28.66
C ARG A 17 -9.18 19.15 -27.48
N GLU A 18 -10.00 19.38 -26.46
CA GLU A 18 -9.58 20.01 -25.21
C GLU A 18 -9.81 19.06 -24.05
N LEU A 19 -8.79 18.92 -23.19
CA LEU A 19 -8.88 18.18 -21.93
C LEU A 19 -8.60 19.14 -20.79
N LYS A 20 -9.61 19.31 -19.92
CA LYS A 20 -9.45 20.04 -18.66
C LYS A 20 -9.09 19.03 -17.57
N THR A 21 -7.97 19.24 -16.91
CA THR A 21 -7.38 18.32 -15.94
C THR A 21 -6.83 19.11 -14.75
N LEU A 22 -6.77 18.48 -13.57
CA LEU A 22 -6.14 19.10 -12.42
C LEU A 22 -4.63 19.16 -12.65
N ILE A 23 -3.98 20.26 -12.24
CA ILE A 23 -2.53 20.38 -12.36
C ILE A 23 -1.81 19.25 -11.60
N ALA A 24 -2.38 18.79 -10.48
CA ALA A 24 -1.86 17.67 -9.69
C ALA A 24 -1.84 16.34 -10.48
N ASP A 25 -2.87 16.07 -11.29
CA ASP A 25 -2.92 14.86 -12.13
C ASP A 25 -1.83 14.90 -13.20
N GLN A 26 -1.60 16.07 -13.80
CA GLN A 26 -0.57 16.25 -14.83
C GLN A 26 0.85 16.23 -14.26
N ALA A 27 1.08 16.80 -13.08
CA ALA A 27 2.37 16.73 -12.41
C ALA A 27 2.75 15.27 -12.10
N ARG A 28 1.78 14.44 -11.71
CA ARG A 28 1.98 13.02 -11.47
C ARG A 28 2.14 12.20 -12.75
N ILE A 29 1.43 12.56 -13.81
CA ILE A 29 1.69 11.99 -15.15
C ILE A 29 3.11 12.33 -15.58
N TRP A 30 3.57 13.56 -15.34
CA TRP A 30 4.94 13.97 -15.63
C TRP A 30 5.98 13.25 -14.78
N GLU A 31 5.73 13.06 -13.49
CA GLU A 31 6.59 12.28 -12.61
C GLU A 31 6.68 10.82 -13.10
N ASN A 32 5.56 10.23 -13.55
CA ASN A 32 5.55 8.90 -14.16
C ASN A 32 6.31 8.87 -15.51
N ILE A 33 6.22 9.92 -16.32
CA ILE A 33 6.96 10.04 -17.60
C ILE A 33 8.45 10.19 -17.33
N GLN A 34 8.87 10.97 -16.33
CA GLN A 34 10.28 11.10 -15.95
C GLN A 34 10.85 9.77 -15.47
N ILE A 35 10.07 8.99 -14.70
CA ILE A 35 10.42 7.61 -14.33
C ILE A 35 10.52 6.69 -15.57
N GLU A 36 9.73 6.94 -16.62
CA GLU A 36 9.80 6.20 -17.90
C GLU A 36 11.01 6.64 -18.75
N GLU A 37 11.35 7.93 -18.79
CA GLU A 37 12.50 8.49 -19.54
C GLU A 37 13.85 8.08 -18.92
N ASP A 38 13.92 7.94 -17.60
CA ASP A 38 15.10 7.43 -16.89
C ASP A 38 15.31 5.91 -17.08
N ASN A 39 14.41 5.22 -17.81
CA ASN A 39 14.46 3.76 -18.01
C ASN A 39 13.97 3.35 -19.43
N PRO A 40 14.73 3.69 -20.49
CA PRO A 40 14.29 3.57 -21.88
C PRO A 40 14.11 2.14 -22.41
N ASP A 41 14.56 1.11 -21.68
CA ASP A 41 14.45 -0.31 -22.08
C ASP A 41 13.07 -0.93 -21.75
N ALA A 42 12.07 -0.13 -21.35
CA ALA A 42 10.71 -0.57 -21.02
C ALA A 42 9.71 -0.50 -22.19
N THR A 43 10.17 -0.26 -23.42
CA THR A 43 9.30 -0.17 -24.61
C THR A 43 9.18 -1.49 -25.38
N ASP A 44 7.93 -1.94 -25.54
CA ASP A 44 7.36 -2.54 -26.76
C ASP A 44 7.80 -3.93 -27.28
N ASP A 45 8.10 -4.90 -26.40
CA ASP A 45 8.13 -6.32 -26.81
C ASP A 45 7.27 -7.17 -25.85
N ASP A 46 5.99 -7.39 -26.21
CA ASP A 46 5.15 -8.57 -25.86
C ASP A 46 3.63 -8.31 -26.06
N ILE A 47 3.22 -7.58 -27.12
CA ILE A 47 1.81 -7.52 -27.56
C ILE A 47 1.66 -8.06 -28.99
N GLU A 48 2.28 -9.19 -29.35
CA GLU A 48 1.86 -9.97 -30.52
C GLU A 48 2.22 -11.46 -30.33
N ASP A 49 1.32 -12.26 -29.73
CA ASP A 49 0.90 -13.58 -30.27
C ASP A 49 -0.11 -14.30 -29.34
N LEU A 50 -1.39 -13.95 -29.44
CA LEU A 50 -2.45 -14.86 -28.96
C LEU A 50 -3.51 -15.00 -30.05
N PRO A 51 -3.72 -16.22 -30.59
CA PRO A 51 -4.62 -16.42 -31.72
C PRO A 51 -6.07 -16.17 -31.30
N ARG A 52 -6.72 -15.25 -32.03
CA ARG A 52 -8.16 -15.02 -32.02
C ARG A 52 -8.89 -16.34 -32.35
N ARG A 53 -9.53 -16.95 -31.36
CA ARG A 53 -10.50 -18.03 -31.59
C ARG A 53 -11.94 -17.52 -31.50
N SER A 54 -12.61 -17.63 -32.64
CA SER A 54 -14.01 -17.34 -32.90
C SER A 54 -14.97 -18.31 -32.18
N ARG A 55 -16.07 -17.75 -31.66
CA ARG A 55 -17.45 -18.26 -31.50
C ARG A 55 -17.72 -19.79 -31.47
N SER A 56 -18.38 -20.26 -30.40
CA SER A 56 -19.74 -20.87 -30.47
C SER A 56 -20.29 -21.13 -29.06
N GLY A 57 -21.61 -21.01 -28.87
CA GLY A 57 -22.29 -21.28 -27.60
C GLY A 57 -22.51 -22.77 -27.36
N SER A 58 -22.66 -23.17 -26.08
CA SER A 58 -23.40 -24.37 -25.61
C SER A 58 -23.30 -24.54 -24.08
N ALA A 59 -24.48 -24.65 -23.44
CA ALA A 59 -24.85 -25.37 -22.20
C ALA A 59 -24.23 -24.99 -20.82
N PRO A 60 -25.05 -24.99 -19.74
CA PRO A 60 -24.59 -24.71 -18.38
C PRO A 60 -23.77 -25.90 -17.84
N ARG A 61 -22.52 -25.63 -17.43
CA ARG A 61 -21.64 -26.61 -16.81
C ARG A 61 -21.99 -26.84 -15.33
N PRO A 62 -21.84 -28.07 -14.82
CA PRO A 62 -22.11 -28.40 -13.42
C PRO A 62 -21.11 -27.71 -12.49
N VAL A 63 -21.59 -27.32 -11.31
CA VAL A 63 -20.84 -26.64 -10.25
C VAL A 63 -19.64 -27.52 -9.85
N ARG A 64 -18.45 -27.13 -10.32
CA ARG A 64 -17.19 -27.78 -9.98
C ARG A 64 -16.86 -27.41 -8.54
N ARG A 65 -16.72 -28.41 -7.66
CA ARG A 65 -16.13 -28.23 -6.32
C ARG A 65 -14.84 -27.43 -6.47
N VAL A 66 -14.76 -26.29 -5.80
CA VAL A 66 -13.58 -25.40 -5.81
C VAL A 66 -12.42 -26.17 -5.20
N ALA A 67 -11.55 -26.73 -6.04
CA ALA A 67 -10.24 -27.18 -5.59
C ALA A 67 -9.52 -25.95 -5.02
N LYS A 68 -8.96 -26.07 -3.81
CA LYS A 68 -8.07 -25.02 -3.27
C LYS A 68 -7.04 -24.67 -4.35
N PRO A 69 -6.76 -23.38 -4.62
CA PRO A 69 -5.71 -23.01 -5.55
C PRO A 69 -4.42 -23.69 -5.08
N ALA A 70 -3.82 -24.50 -5.95
CA ALA A 70 -2.46 -24.98 -5.71
C ALA A 70 -1.56 -23.75 -5.86
N PHE A 71 -1.07 -23.22 -4.74
CA PHE A 71 -0.12 -22.12 -4.76
C PHE A 71 1.24 -22.65 -5.22
N ASP A 72 1.83 -22.03 -6.24
CA ASP A 72 3.11 -22.46 -6.81
C ASP A 72 4.35 -21.84 -6.13
N PHE A 73 4.12 -20.92 -5.18
CA PHE A 73 5.18 -20.19 -4.51
C PHE A 73 6.07 -21.10 -3.67
N GLN A 74 7.38 -21.07 -3.92
CA GLN A 74 8.40 -21.81 -3.16
C GLN A 74 9.26 -20.90 -2.25
N GLY A 75 9.14 -19.59 -2.39
CA GLY A 75 10.01 -18.60 -1.76
C GLY A 75 10.41 -17.50 -2.73
N LEU A 76 10.94 -16.40 -2.19
CA LEU A 76 11.59 -15.37 -3.00
C LEU A 76 12.98 -15.86 -3.44
N ALA A 77 13.36 -15.53 -4.67
CA ALA A 77 14.69 -15.73 -5.21
C ALA A 77 15.50 -14.43 -5.14
N GLU A 78 16.83 -14.52 -5.29
CA GLU A 78 17.70 -13.34 -5.33
C GLU A 78 17.30 -12.33 -6.41
N THR A 79 16.81 -12.83 -7.54
CA THR A 79 16.36 -12.03 -8.70
C THR A 79 15.05 -11.29 -8.47
N ASP A 80 14.33 -11.57 -7.37
CA ASP A 80 13.09 -10.86 -7.01
C ASP A 80 13.37 -9.50 -6.34
N PHE A 81 14.57 -9.31 -5.77
CA PHE A 81 14.96 -8.09 -5.05
C PHE A 81 15.52 -7.05 -6.01
N LYS A 82 14.60 -6.34 -6.66
CA LYS A 82 14.83 -5.30 -7.67
C LYS A 82 13.72 -4.26 -7.65
N THR A 83 13.94 -3.13 -8.29
CA THR A 83 12.97 -2.03 -8.39
C THR A 83 11.88 -2.26 -9.43
N THR A 84 12.18 -3.03 -10.49
CA THR A 84 11.25 -3.25 -11.61
C THR A 84 10.42 -4.54 -11.47
N PRO A 85 9.12 -4.49 -11.74
CA PRO A 85 8.24 -5.65 -11.63
C PRO A 85 8.42 -6.68 -12.76
N THR A 86 9.14 -6.34 -13.83
CA THR A 86 9.32 -7.20 -15.00
C THR A 86 9.89 -8.56 -14.59
N GLY A 87 9.25 -9.65 -15.02
CA GLY A 87 9.65 -11.02 -14.66
C GLY A 87 9.35 -11.44 -13.21
N THR A 88 8.64 -10.64 -12.41
CA THR A 88 8.20 -11.05 -11.07
C THR A 88 6.85 -11.78 -11.12
N ASN A 89 6.85 -13.06 -10.73
CA ASN A 89 5.64 -13.89 -10.71
C ASN A 89 5.08 -14.08 -9.29
N TRP A 90 5.87 -13.81 -8.24
CA TRP A 90 5.46 -14.02 -6.85
C TRP A 90 4.24 -13.17 -6.45
N ARG A 91 4.02 -12.00 -7.07
CA ARG A 91 2.88 -11.10 -6.79
C ARG A 91 1.52 -11.65 -7.20
N ARG A 92 1.49 -12.69 -8.04
CA ARG A 92 0.25 -13.24 -8.61
C ARG A 92 -0.63 -13.89 -7.54
N GLN A 93 -1.94 -13.92 -7.81
CA GLN A 93 -2.94 -14.53 -6.93
C GLN A 93 -2.74 -16.04 -6.73
N ASN A 94 -2.15 -16.74 -7.70
CA ASN A 94 -1.80 -18.16 -7.58
C ASN A 94 -0.41 -18.40 -6.95
N SER A 95 0.25 -17.36 -6.45
CA SER A 95 1.59 -17.41 -5.86
C SER A 95 1.60 -16.75 -4.46
N LEU A 96 2.66 -16.01 -4.07
CA LEU A 96 2.76 -15.36 -2.76
C LEU A 96 1.59 -14.42 -2.47
N GLY A 97 1.09 -13.67 -3.45
CA GLY A 97 -0.05 -12.76 -3.26
C GLY A 97 -1.29 -13.46 -2.69
N GLY A 98 -1.69 -14.59 -3.28
CA GLY A 98 -2.84 -15.34 -2.76
C GLY A 98 -2.53 -16.13 -1.50
N LEU A 99 -1.28 -16.55 -1.27
CA LEU A 99 -0.87 -17.14 0.00
C LEU A 99 -1.01 -16.15 1.16
N LEU A 100 -0.55 -14.92 0.97
CA LEU A 100 -0.68 -13.84 1.95
C LEU A 100 -2.14 -13.60 2.35
N ALA A 101 -3.01 -13.43 1.35
CA ALA A 101 -4.45 -13.26 1.57
C ALA A 101 -5.10 -14.48 2.24
N GLY A 102 -4.75 -15.69 1.80
CA GLY A 102 -5.26 -16.94 2.36
C GLY A 102 -4.85 -17.17 3.81
N GLN A 103 -3.59 -16.89 4.16
CA GLN A 103 -3.07 -17.01 5.53
C GLN A 103 -3.71 -15.98 6.46
N LEU A 104 -3.81 -14.71 6.03
CA LEU A 104 -4.48 -13.69 6.83
C LEU A 104 -5.97 -14.03 7.04
N SER A 105 -6.63 -14.56 6.00
CA SER A 105 -8.02 -15.02 6.12
C SER A 105 -8.16 -16.16 7.14
N ALA A 106 -7.22 -17.11 7.13
CA ALA A 106 -7.21 -18.22 8.09
C ALA A 106 -6.98 -17.76 9.53
N HIS A 107 -6.08 -16.80 9.77
CA HIS A 107 -5.79 -16.27 11.11
C HIS A 107 -6.92 -15.40 11.67
N SER A 108 -7.55 -14.60 10.82
CA SER A 108 -8.57 -13.62 11.24
C SER A 108 -10.01 -14.10 11.18
N GLY A 109 -10.29 -15.19 10.45
CA GLY A 109 -11.65 -15.61 10.13
C GLY A 109 -12.40 -14.69 9.15
N ARG A 110 -11.72 -13.68 8.58
CA ARG A 110 -12.26 -12.75 7.56
C ARG A 110 -11.82 -13.17 6.17
N THR A 111 -12.49 -12.66 5.13
CA THR A 111 -12.11 -12.95 3.74
C THR A 111 -11.24 -11.82 3.20
N PHE A 112 -10.00 -12.14 2.84
CA PHE A 112 -9.07 -11.24 2.16
C PHE A 112 -8.80 -11.71 0.72
N ALA A 113 -8.55 -10.75 -0.16
CA ALA A 113 -7.99 -10.97 -1.49
C ALA A 113 -6.67 -10.22 -1.67
N SER A 114 -5.99 -10.47 -2.78
CA SER A 114 -4.72 -9.82 -3.12
C SER A 114 -4.76 -9.22 -4.52
N GLN A 115 -4.09 -8.08 -4.72
CA GLN A 115 -3.89 -7.44 -6.02
C GLN A 115 -2.44 -7.03 -6.22
N ALA A 116 -1.83 -7.49 -7.31
CA ALA A 116 -0.51 -7.02 -7.72
C ALA A 116 -0.59 -5.54 -8.13
N VAL A 117 0.36 -4.73 -7.66
CA VAL A 117 0.42 -3.32 -8.02
C VAL A 117 1.12 -3.18 -9.38
N SER A 118 0.47 -2.51 -10.32
CA SER A 118 1.07 -2.26 -11.63
C SER A 118 2.35 -1.44 -11.47
N ARG A 119 3.37 -1.75 -12.28
CA ARG A 119 4.66 -1.03 -12.32
C ARG A 119 5.49 -1.02 -11.01
N ARG A 120 5.07 -1.76 -9.97
CA ARG A 120 5.80 -1.84 -8.68
C ARG A 120 5.99 -3.28 -8.21
N CYS A 121 7.10 -3.59 -7.56
CA CYS A 121 7.38 -4.88 -6.91
C CYS A 121 6.57 -5.07 -5.62
N GLU A 122 5.24 -4.94 -5.72
CA GLU A 122 4.34 -4.86 -4.57
C GLU A 122 3.03 -5.62 -4.80
N VAL A 123 2.45 -6.10 -3.72
CA VAL A 123 1.09 -6.66 -3.68
C VAL A 123 0.32 -6.07 -2.50
N TYR A 124 -0.94 -5.71 -2.76
CA TYR A 124 -1.89 -5.31 -1.72
C TYR A 124 -2.74 -6.49 -1.29
N VAL A 125 -3.10 -6.52 -0.01
CA VAL A 125 -4.04 -7.48 0.59
C VAL A 125 -5.12 -6.72 1.36
N TYR A 126 -6.39 -7.02 1.08
CA TYR A 126 -7.54 -6.22 1.51
C TYR A 126 -8.82 -7.05 1.59
N GLU A 127 -9.84 -6.55 2.31
CA GLU A 127 -11.18 -7.15 2.31
C GLU A 127 -11.95 -6.75 1.03
N PRO A 128 -12.38 -7.70 0.17
CA PRO A 128 -12.93 -7.39 -1.15
C PRO A 128 -14.17 -6.49 -1.15
N HIS A 129 -15.01 -6.59 -0.11
CA HIS A 129 -16.23 -5.79 0.00
C HIS A 129 -16.00 -4.36 0.50
N ARG A 130 -14.76 -4.02 0.83
CA ARG A 130 -14.35 -2.72 1.40
C ARG A 130 -13.27 -2.03 0.57
N PHE A 131 -12.92 -2.57 -0.58
CA PHE A 131 -11.81 -2.06 -1.37
C PHE A 131 -12.28 -1.75 -2.80
N ASN A 132 -12.20 -0.49 -3.18
CA ASN A 132 -12.37 -0.09 -4.56
C ASN A 132 -11.04 -0.18 -5.33
N PRO A 133 -10.85 -1.16 -6.25
CA PRO A 133 -9.61 -1.29 -7.00
C PRO A 133 -9.35 -0.14 -7.97
N GLN A 134 -10.34 0.71 -8.27
CA GLN A 134 -10.17 1.92 -9.08
C GLN A 134 -9.63 3.10 -8.27
N GLU A 135 -9.86 3.10 -6.96
CA GLU A 135 -9.45 4.16 -6.05
C GLU A 135 -8.66 3.59 -4.86
N PRO A 136 -7.63 2.74 -5.10
CA PRO A 136 -6.96 2.01 -4.05
C PRO A 136 -6.36 2.94 -2.99
N ARG A 137 -6.03 4.19 -3.37
CA ARG A 137 -5.44 5.23 -2.52
C ARG A 137 -6.35 5.68 -1.37
N ARG A 138 -7.67 5.58 -1.55
CA ARG A 138 -8.66 5.95 -0.52
C ARG A 138 -8.79 4.90 0.58
N GLU A 139 -8.37 3.68 0.29
CA GLU A 139 -8.64 2.51 1.10
C GLU A 139 -7.43 2.16 1.97
N ALA A 140 -7.69 1.70 3.18
CA ALA A 140 -6.69 1.05 4.00
C ALA A 140 -6.43 -0.36 3.46
N LYS A 141 -5.18 -0.82 3.50
CA LYS A 141 -4.79 -2.17 3.05
C LYS A 141 -3.56 -2.68 3.79
N PHE A 142 -3.27 -3.96 3.63
CA PHE A 142 -1.94 -4.48 3.90
C PHE A 142 -1.10 -4.41 2.63
N ARG A 143 0.16 -4.00 2.78
CA ARG A 143 1.13 -3.91 1.70
C ARG A 143 2.26 -4.90 1.95
N PHE A 144 2.70 -5.56 0.88
CA PHE A 144 3.92 -6.35 0.84
C PHE A 144 4.75 -5.90 -0.36
N ALA A 145 5.92 -5.34 -0.10
CA ALA A 145 6.82 -4.77 -1.09
C ALA A 145 8.18 -5.47 -1.02
N VAL A 146 8.73 -5.78 -2.19
CA VAL A 146 10.10 -6.29 -2.32
C VAL A 146 10.93 -5.19 -2.96
N HIS A 147 12.04 -4.85 -2.33
CA HIS A 147 13.02 -3.87 -2.78
C HIS A 147 14.42 -4.53 -2.82
N GLU A 148 15.43 -3.83 -3.31
CA GLU A 148 16.79 -4.39 -3.40
C GLU A 148 17.40 -4.77 -2.04
N SER A 149 17.05 -4.01 -0.99
CA SER A 149 17.54 -4.21 0.37
C SER A 149 16.80 -5.31 1.14
N GLY A 150 15.58 -5.66 0.73
CA GLY A 150 14.75 -6.58 1.49
C GLY A 150 13.27 -6.50 1.19
N VAL A 151 12.46 -6.89 2.18
CA VAL A 151 11.01 -6.85 2.13
C VAL A 151 10.50 -5.82 3.13
N LEU A 152 9.56 -4.99 2.71
CA LEU A 152 8.79 -4.12 3.60
C LEU A 152 7.33 -4.60 3.59
N HIS A 153 6.77 -4.94 4.75
CA HIS A 153 5.36 -5.35 4.81
C HIS A 153 4.64 -4.88 6.07
N GLY A 154 3.34 -4.64 5.95
CA GLY A 154 2.59 -4.04 7.06
C GLY A 154 1.24 -3.46 6.67
N PHE A 155 0.63 -2.75 7.61
CA PHE A 155 -0.57 -1.93 7.38
C PHE A 155 -0.18 -0.65 6.64
N TYR A 156 -0.98 -0.23 5.65
CA TYR A 156 -0.72 0.93 4.79
C TYR A 156 -2.01 1.72 4.51
N ILE A 157 -1.91 3.03 4.63
CA ILE A 157 -3.01 3.99 4.39
C ILE A 157 -2.44 5.33 3.92
N GLU A 158 -3.19 6.05 3.10
CA GLU A 158 -2.71 7.27 2.45
C GLU A 158 -3.59 8.47 2.85
N LYS A 159 -2.96 9.62 3.09
CA LYS A 159 -3.60 10.94 3.24
C LYS A 159 -3.45 11.72 1.94
N ASN A 160 -4.53 12.32 1.46
CA ASN A 160 -4.50 13.23 0.33
C ASN A 160 -3.86 14.60 0.66
N ASP A 161 -3.38 15.32 -0.36
CA ASP A 161 -2.92 16.72 -0.30
C ASP A 161 -4.05 17.74 -0.58
N GLY A 162 -5.30 17.26 -0.67
CA GLY A 162 -6.51 18.04 -0.82
C GLY A 162 -7.63 17.62 0.14
N PRO A 163 -8.85 18.13 -0.06
CA PRO A 163 -10.01 17.73 0.74
C PRO A 163 -10.22 16.21 0.70
N MET A 164 -10.50 15.61 1.86
CA MET A 164 -10.89 14.21 1.99
C MET A 164 -12.32 14.14 2.50
N ASP A 165 -13.13 13.33 1.83
CA ASP A 165 -14.51 13.05 2.24
C ASP A 165 -14.56 11.80 3.16
N SER A 166 -15.77 11.46 3.61
CA SER A 166 -16.02 10.30 4.46
C SER A 166 -15.75 8.95 3.81
N THR A 167 -15.56 8.90 2.48
CA THR A 167 -15.19 7.67 1.77
C THR A 167 -13.70 7.38 1.88
N TRP A 168 -12.90 8.33 2.33
CA TRP A 168 -11.46 8.17 2.52
C TRP A 168 -11.15 7.60 3.89
N ASP A 169 -10.57 6.40 3.94
CA ASP A 169 -10.34 5.64 5.18
C ASP A 169 -9.48 6.40 6.19
N TRP A 170 -8.54 7.21 5.70
CA TRP A 170 -7.69 8.08 6.52
C TRP A 170 -8.49 8.88 7.54
N THR A 171 -9.63 9.43 7.13
CA THR A 171 -10.46 10.28 8.01
C THR A 171 -10.97 9.50 9.22
N ARG A 172 -11.42 8.26 9.01
CA ARG A 172 -11.92 7.37 10.08
C ARG A 172 -10.78 6.83 10.92
N PHE A 173 -9.71 6.40 10.28
CA PHE A 173 -8.48 5.93 10.91
C PHE A 173 -7.90 6.97 11.88
N SER A 174 -7.70 8.20 11.42
CA SER A 174 -7.14 9.28 12.24
C SER A 174 -8.07 9.59 13.42
N ALA A 175 -9.37 9.71 13.17
CA ALA A 175 -10.36 9.94 14.23
C ALA A 175 -10.45 8.79 15.26
N ALA A 176 -10.22 7.54 14.84
CA ALA A 176 -10.18 6.41 15.74
C ALA A 176 -8.97 6.46 16.68
N LEU A 177 -7.78 6.79 16.16
CA LEU A 177 -6.58 6.97 16.99
C LEU A 177 -6.75 8.09 18.04
N ALA A 178 -7.40 9.19 17.68
CA ALA A 178 -7.65 10.28 18.63
C ALA A 178 -8.70 9.95 19.70
N ARG A 179 -9.70 9.12 19.38
CA ARG A 179 -10.81 8.80 20.29
C ARG A 179 -10.55 7.59 21.18
N ASP A 180 -9.67 6.68 20.76
CA ASP A 180 -9.38 5.44 21.46
C ASP A 180 -7.90 5.34 21.87
N PRO A 181 -7.53 5.86 23.07
CA PRO A 181 -6.19 5.67 23.62
C PRO A 181 -5.80 4.19 23.81
N GLY A 182 -6.79 3.30 23.93
CA GLY A 182 -6.59 1.86 24.01
C GLY A 182 -6.01 1.30 22.71
N LEU A 183 -6.49 1.78 21.55
CA LEU A 183 -5.95 1.43 20.25
C LEU A 183 -4.47 1.82 20.12
N CYS A 184 -4.10 3.05 20.51
CA CYS A 184 -2.70 3.48 20.48
C CYS A 184 -1.80 2.61 21.37
N THR A 185 -2.28 2.28 22.57
CA THR A 185 -1.55 1.41 23.51
C THR A 185 -1.39 0.00 22.94
N GLN A 186 -2.45 -0.54 22.34
CA GLN A 186 -2.43 -1.85 21.68
C GLN A 186 -1.44 -1.85 20.51
N VAL A 187 -1.45 -0.83 19.65
CA VAL A 187 -0.52 -0.73 18.52
C VAL A 187 0.91 -0.61 19.04
N ALA A 188 1.18 0.21 20.06
CA ALA A 188 2.51 0.33 20.65
C ALA A 188 3.05 -1.02 21.17
N ALA A 189 2.20 -1.86 21.77
CA ALA A 189 2.57 -3.21 22.16
C ALA A 189 2.90 -4.10 20.96
N VAL A 190 2.10 -4.03 19.89
CA VAL A 190 2.34 -4.76 18.63
C VAL A 190 3.64 -4.31 17.96
N LEU A 191 3.99 -3.02 18.00
CA LEU A 191 5.27 -2.52 17.50
C LEU A 191 6.45 -3.18 18.23
N ALA A 192 6.39 -3.23 19.56
CA ALA A 192 7.43 -3.82 20.38
C ALA A 192 7.52 -5.35 20.22
N GLU A 193 6.39 -6.05 20.16
CA GLU A 193 6.35 -7.51 20.02
C GLU A 193 6.89 -7.99 18.67
N HIS A 194 6.60 -7.25 17.60
CA HIS A 194 6.90 -7.67 16.23
C HIS A 194 8.05 -6.90 15.57
N ASP A 195 8.77 -6.06 16.31
CA ASP A 195 9.86 -5.21 15.79
C ASP A 195 9.38 -4.37 14.59
N LEU A 196 8.28 -3.65 14.80
CA LEU A 196 7.67 -2.77 13.80
C LEU A 196 7.95 -1.31 14.13
N CYS A 197 7.83 -0.48 13.10
CA CYS A 197 7.82 0.97 13.23
C CYS A 197 6.69 1.58 12.42
N TRP A 198 6.31 2.80 12.78
CA TRP A 198 5.59 3.68 11.86
C TRP A 198 6.59 4.28 10.87
N GLN A 199 6.20 4.35 9.60
CA GLN A 199 6.85 5.13 8.57
C GLN A 199 5.84 6.09 7.97
N LEU A 200 6.14 7.38 8.01
CA LEU A 200 5.35 8.43 7.39
C LEU A 200 6.22 9.07 6.31
N GLU A 201 5.84 8.91 5.05
CA GLU A 201 6.45 9.62 3.93
C GLU A 201 5.53 10.79 3.56
N THR A 202 5.96 12.01 3.89
CA THR A 202 5.18 13.22 3.66
C THR A 202 5.83 14.09 2.60
N GLY A 203 5.04 14.66 1.69
CA GLY A 203 5.55 15.52 0.62
C GLY A 203 4.46 16.24 -0.15
N VAL A 204 4.88 17.10 -1.07
CA VAL A 204 3.97 17.72 -2.05
C VAL A 204 4.17 17.02 -3.38
N ILE A 205 3.09 16.49 -3.95
CA ILE A 205 3.15 15.74 -5.21
C ILE A 205 3.79 16.62 -6.31
N GLY A 206 4.74 16.04 -7.06
CA GLY A 206 5.43 16.70 -8.16
C GLY A 206 6.52 17.70 -7.76
N ARG A 207 6.87 17.82 -6.46
CA ARG A 207 7.99 18.66 -6.00
C ARG A 207 9.27 17.90 -5.68
N GLY A 208 9.21 16.57 -5.53
CA GLY A 208 10.36 15.73 -5.17
C GLY A 208 10.82 15.85 -3.70
N ASP A 209 10.26 16.79 -2.93
CA ASP A 209 10.60 17.01 -1.52
C ASP A 209 9.80 16.08 -0.61
N TRP A 210 10.27 14.84 -0.44
CA TRP A 210 9.70 13.86 0.47
C TRP A 210 10.51 13.76 1.77
N THR A 211 9.81 13.76 2.90
CA THR A 211 10.40 13.53 4.22
C THR A 211 9.91 12.20 4.77
N LEU A 212 10.86 11.30 5.07
CA LEU A 212 10.59 10.07 5.80
C LEU A 212 10.69 10.35 7.30
N THR A 213 9.60 10.11 8.02
CA THR A 213 9.58 10.09 9.48
C THR A 213 9.38 8.67 9.97
N GLN A 214 10.21 8.23 10.93
CA GLN A 214 10.07 6.94 11.60
C GLN A 214 9.64 7.13 13.05
N VAL A 215 8.68 6.33 13.51
CA VAL A 215 8.25 6.33 14.91
C VAL A 215 8.33 4.92 15.49
N ASN A 216 9.17 4.73 16.51
CA ASN A 216 9.39 3.44 17.17
C ASN A 216 8.79 3.45 18.58
N ALA A 217 8.40 2.30 19.10
CA ALA A 217 8.06 2.14 20.52
C ALA A 217 9.33 1.92 21.35
N ALA A 218 9.58 2.77 22.34
CA ALA A 218 10.70 2.59 23.27
C ALA A 218 10.29 3.02 24.68
N GLY A 219 10.40 2.11 25.65
CA GLY A 219 10.10 2.41 27.05
C GLY A 219 8.66 2.88 27.30
N GLY A 220 7.70 2.41 26.50
CA GLY A 220 6.30 2.86 26.57
C GLY A 220 6.02 4.24 25.97
N GLN A 221 7.04 4.90 25.41
CA GLN A 221 6.94 6.17 24.69
C GLN A 221 7.18 5.95 23.19
N ALA A 222 6.88 6.98 22.38
CA ALA A 222 7.19 7.02 20.97
C ALA A 222 8.54 7.73 20.75
N GLN A 223 9.41 7.13 19.94
CA GLN A 223 10.64 7.77 19.46
C GLN A 223 10.42 8.25 18.04
N TRP A 224 10.24 9.55 17.88
CA TRP A 224 10.04 10.25 16.62
C TRP A 224 11.36 10.63 15.98
N ARG A 225 11.54 10.31 14.69
CA ARG A 225 12.73 10.70 13.93
C ARG A 225 12.33 11.17 12.54
N SER A 226 12.50 12.45 12.25
CA SER A 226 12.23 13.04 10.93
C SER A 226 13.52 13.18 10.14
N GLY A 227 13.60 12.57 8.96
CA GLY A 227 14.77 12.61 8.10
C GLY A 227 16.07 12.23 8.84
N ASN A 228 17.04 13.14 8.82
CA ASN A 228 18.35 12.94 9.47
C ASN A 228 18.43 13.53 10.89
N GLU A 229 17.31 13.98 11.45
CA GLU A 229 17.28 14.54 12.80
C GLU A 229 17.56 13.48 13.88
N ALA A 230 17.94 13.97 15.05
CA ALA A 230 18.09 13.13 16.23
C ALA A 230 16.72 12.61 16.69
N PRO A 231 16.64 11.38 17.21
CA PRO A 231 15.39 10.87 17.77
C PRO A 231 14.88 11.74 18.93
N GLU A 232 13.62 12.10 18.88
CA GLU A 232 12.88 12.83 19.91
C GLU A 232 11.96 11.85 20.64
N THR A 233 11.92 11.90 21.98
CA THR A 233 10.97 11.09 22.77
C THR A 233 9.69 11.89 22.98
N ILE A 234 8.57 11.36 22.50
CA ILE A 234 7.24 11.96 22.60
C ILE A 234 6.25 10.97 23.17
N SER A 235 5.12 11.48 23.68
CA SER A 235 4.01 10.61 24.09
C SER A 235 3.24 10.06 22.88
N TRP A 236 2.50 8.97 23.05
CA TRP A 236 1.60 8.47 22.00
C TRP A 236 0.45 9.43 21.69
N VAL A 237 0.04 10.25 22.66
CA VAL A 237 -0.97 11.31 22.45
C VAL A 237 -0.38 12.37 21.52
N GLU A 238 0.84 12.81 21.78
CA GLU A 238 1.54 13.79 20.94
C GLU A 238 1.80 13.25 19.52
N PHE A 239 2.12 11.96 19.39
CA PHE A 239 2.20 11.31 18.07
C PHE A 239 0.89 11.46 17.28
N VAL A 240 -0.26 11.20 17.90
CA VAL A 240 -1.58 11.34 17.28
C VAL A 240 -1.90 12.80 16.95
N GLU A 241 -1.54 13.73 17.83
CA GLU A 241 -1.68 15.18 17.57
C GLU A 241 -0.85 15.61 16.36
N ARG A 242 0.41 15.16 16.25
CA ARG A 242 1.28 15.45 15.09
C ARG A 242 0.71 14.85 13.80
N LEU A 243 0.16 13.64 13.86
CA LEU A 243 -0.50 12.99 12.72
C LEU A 243 -1.73 13.80 12.25
N HIS A 244 -2.53 14.33 13.17
CA HIS A 244 -3.66 15.20 12.86
C HIS A 244 -3.25 16.58 12.36
N ALA A 245 -2.13 17.09 12.83
CA ALA A 245 -1.59 18.40 12.45
C ALA A 245 -0.82 18.38 11.11
N LEU A 246 -0.75 17.23 10.42
CA LEU A 246 -0.13 17.15 9.10
C LEU A 246 -0.76 18.19 8.15
N PRO A 247 0.05 18.98 7.42
CA PRO A 247 -0.46 20.03 6.56
C PRO A 247 -1.49 19.51 5.54
N ALA A 248 -2.59 20.26 5.37
CA ALA A 248 -3.65 19.89 4.44
C ALA A 248 -3.12 19.72 3.01
N GLY A 249 -2.20 20.59 2.59
CA GLY A 249 -1.55 20.57 1.27
C GLY A 249 -0.40 19.58 1.10
N GLN A 250 -0.22 18.64 2.04
CA GLN A 250 0.81 17.60 1.94
C GLN A 250 0.17 16.22 1.86
N TRP A 251 0.67 15.41 0.94
CA TRP A 251 0.39 13.99 0.89
C TRP A 251 1.09 13.27 2.04
N CYS A 252 0.52 12.17 2.52
CA CYS A 252 1.20 11.28 3.47
C CYS A 252 0.93 9.82 3.14
N ASP A 253 2.00 9.08 2.86
CA ASP A 253 1.99 7.62 2.85
C ASP A 253 2.34 7.16 4.27
N LEU A 254 1.37 6.57 4.97
CA LEU A 254 1.58 6.04 6.31
C LEU A 254 1.62 4.51 6.27
N MET A 255 2.62 3.94 6.92
CA MET A 255 2.77 2.51 7.08
C MET A 255 3.10 2.14 8.53
N VAL A 256 2.50 1.07 9.05
CA VAL A 256 3.03 0.35 10.22
C VAL A 256 3.64 -0.93 9.70
N CYS A 257 4.97 -0.99 9.70
CA CYS A 257 5.70 -1.98 8.91
C CYS A 257 6.83 -2.66 9.65
N GLN A 258 7.10 -3.88 9.19
CA GLN A 258 8.35 -4.59 9.41
C GLN A 258 9.23 -4.48 8.16
N SER A 259 10.53 -4.31 8.37
CA SER A 259 11.55 -4.50 7.34
C SER A 259 12.29 -5.80 7.58
N LEU A 260 12.31 -6.69 6.58
CA LEU A 260 13.07 -7.93 6.60
C LEU A 260 14.26 -7.81 5.65
N PRO A 261 15.51 -7.99 6.14
CA PRO A 261 16.66 -8.07 5.26
C PRO A 261 16.52 -9.16 4.21
N ARG A 262 17.04 -8.92 3.00
CA ARG A 262 17.04 -9.85 1.86
C ARG A 262 17.31 -11.31 2.23
N ALA A 263 18.44 -11.56 2.90
CA ALA A 263 18.84 -12.91 3.32
C ALA A 263 17.79 -13.60 4.21
N ARG A 264 17.15 -12.84 5.11
CA ARG A 264 16.11 -13.37 5.99
C ARG A 264 14.84 -13.70 5.22
N ALA A 265 14.41 -12.81 4.32
CA ALA A 265 13.22 -13.03 3.50
C ALA A 265 13.36 -14.27 2.60
N ILE A 266 14.53 -14.49 1.98
CA ILE A 266 14.82 -15.70 1.20
C ILE A 266 14.79 -16.96 2.08
N ALA A 267 15.42 -16.90 3.25
CA ALA A 267 15.49 -18.04 4.18
C ALA A 267 14.10 -18.51 4.66
N LEU A 268 13.11 -17.61 4.72
CA LEU A 268 11.74 -17.95 5.13
C LEU A 268 10.99 -18.81 4.09
N ARG A 269 11.40 -18.80 2.81
CA ARG A 269 10.76 -19.57 1.73
C ARG A 269 9.22 -19.39 1.74
N VAL A 270 8.46 -20.47 1.62
CA VAL A 270 6.99 -20.48 1.73
C VAL A 270 6.46 -19.98 3.09
N GLY A 271 7.29 -20.05 4.14
CA GLY A 271 6.96 -19.56 5.48
C GLY A 271 6.83 -18.04 5.55
N LEU A 272 7.35 -17.31 4.55
CA LEU A 272 7.27 -15.85 4.47
C LEU A 272 5.81 -15.35 4.49
N ALA A 273 4.90 -16.07 3.82
CA ALA A 273 3.48 -15.70 3.80
C ALA A 273 2.84 -15.77 5.20
N ASN A 274 3.13 -16.84 5.94
CA ASN A 274 2.63 -17.01 7.30
C ASN A 274 3.27 -16.03 8.28
N HIS A 275 4.56 -15.73 8.09
CA HIS A 275 5.27 -14.69 8.86
C HIS A 275 4.57 -13.34 8.72
N ALA A 276 4.37 -12.87 7.48
CA ALA A 276 3.70 -11.59 7.23
C ALA A 276 2.24 -11.60 7.72
N ALA A 277 1.49 -12.68 7.48
CA ALA A 277 0.09 -12.76 7.89
C ALA A 277 -0.11 -12.72 9.41
N LYS A 278 0.84 -13.24 10.21
CA LYS A 278 0.80 -13.11 11.67
C LYS A 278 0.95 -11.65 12.12
N VAL A 279 1.91 -10.93 11.52
CA VAL A 279 2.11 -9.50 11.79
C VAL A 279 0.85 -8.71 11.39
N TRP A 280 0.28 -8.99 10.22
CA TRP A 280 -0.93 -8.32 9.74
C TRP A 280 -2.15 -8.63 10.60
N HIS A 281 -2.27 -9.85 11.12
CA HIS A 281 -3.31 -10.20 12.07
C HIS A 281 -3.18 -9.39 13.37
N ALA A 282 -1.96 -9.19 13.88
CA ALA A 282 -1.73 -8.32 15.03
C ALA A 282 -2.06 -6.85 14.75
N LEU A 283 -1.89 -6.40 13.50
CA LEU A 283 -2.27 -5.06 13.03
C LEU A 283 -3.75 -4.94 12.60
N LEU A 284 -4.54 -6.01 12.70
CA LEU A 284 -5.93 -5.99 12.28
C LEU A 284 -6.80 -4.95 13.01
N PRO A 285 -6.64 -4.69 14.33
CA PRO A 285 -7.37 -3.61 14.99
C PRO A 285 -7.13 -2.25 14.34
N LEU A 286 -5.90 -1.98 13.89
CA LEU A 286 -5.55 -0.74 13.20
C LEU A 286 -6.19 -0.66 11.81
N TYR A 287 -6.20 -1.77 11.08
CA TYR A 287 -6.92 -1.87 9.81
C TYR A 287 -8.42 -1.59 9.97
N LEU A 288 -9.04 -2.21 10.98
CA LEU A 288 -10.46 -2.04 11.28
C LEU A 288 -10.81 -0.61 11.67
N ALA A 289 -9.91 0.10 12.35
CA ALA A 289 -10.09 1.52 12.67
C ALA A 289 -10.25 2.41 11.41
N GLY A 290 -9.66 2.02 10.28
CA GLY A 290 -9.84 2.70 8.99
C GLY A 290 -11.10 2.26 8.24
N VAL A 291 -11.45 0.98 8.27
CA VAL A 291 -12.49 0.42 7.38
C VAL A 291 -13.87 0.25 8.02
N GLN A 292 -13.99 0.27 9.34
CA GLN A 292 -15.29 0.16 10.01
C GLN A 292 -16.04 1.49 9.94
N ALA A 293 -17.36 1.40 9.70
CA ALA A 293 -18.25 2.54 9.83
C ALA A 293 -18.33 2.92 11.31
N ALA A 294 -18.26 4.22 11.59
CA ALA A 294 -18.51 4.77 12.93
C ALA A 294 -19.96 4.60 13.34
#